data_AF-A0A1G4B4Z1-F1
#
_entry.id   AF-A0A1G4B4Z1-F1
#
_cell.length_a   1.000
_cell.length_b   1.000
_cell.length_c   1.000
_cell.angle_alpha   90.00
_cell.angle_beta   90.00
_cell.angle_gamma   90.00
#
_symmetry.space_group_name_H-M   'P 1'
#
loop_
_entity.id
_entity.type
_entity.pdbx_description
1 polymer ?
#
loop_
_entity_poly.entity_id
_entity_poly.type
_entity_poly.pdbx_seq_one_letter_code
_entity_poly.pdbx_strand_id
1 'polypeptide(L)'
;MTSTTSSNTATTPVESSRVTTQHRSGDPDLAFQTDDQIYPPKFGDKYEERAYLKHRLTLAFRIFANYGFSEGLAGHITVRDPVDPESFWVNPFGLHFSLIRDEDLIRVDHTGKVVDGGRNRRLNYGTTYGRAFCATDHVLYTNFAGLVFATEEGKAIAACLGDRKAALLGNHGLLTAGPSIEAAVAWFVLLEKLCEIQLAADASAAGSGKPLVKIGHEEALSTHHAIGRPEGGYFTGLTLFQVVEKEFGEMTFLGRGVESL
;
A
#
# COMPACT_ATOMS: atom_id res chain seq x y z
N MET A 1 -54.39 43.44 -31.94
CA MET A 1 -53.60 42.35 -32.56
C MET A 1 -52.20 42.43 -31.99
N THR A 2 -51.95 41.75 -30.87
CA THR A 2 -50.65 41.73 -30.18
C THR A 2 -49.93 40.45 -30.58
N SER A 3 -48.83 40.58 -31.31
CA SER A 3 -48.00 39.45 -31.78
C SER A 3 -47.08 38.96 -30.68
N THR A 4 -47.16 37.68 -30.36
CA THR A 4 -46.21 36.92 -29.56
C THR A 4 -45.05 36.44 -30.46
N THR A 5 -43.82 36.84 -30.15
CA THR A 5 -42.60 36.23 -30.69
C THR A 5 -41.85 35.53 -29.55
N SER A 6 -41.84 34.20 -29.58
CA SER A 6 -41.08 33.33 -28.67
C SER A 6 -39.62 33.26 -29.13
N SER A 7 -38.68 33.71 -28.31
CA SER A 7 -37.24 33.53 -28.55
C SER A 7 -36.79 32.18 -28.00
N ASN A 8 -36.41 31.28 -28.92
CA ASN A 8 -35.86 29.96 -28.65
C ASN A 8 -34.34 30.11 -28.44
N THR A 9 -33.85 30.07 -27.21
CA THR A 9 -32.40 30.01 -26.92
C THR A 9 -31.95 28.56 -26.91
N ALA A 10 -31.31 28.14 -28.01
CA ALA A 10 -30.58 26.89 -28.09
C ALA A 10 -29.26 27.01 -27.31
N THR A 11 -29.12 26.24 -26.24
CA THR A 11 -27.90 26.14 -25.45
C THR A 11 -26.89 25.26 -26.21
N THR A 12 -25.80 25.86 -26.69
CA THR A 12 -24.64 25.13 -27.19
C THR A 12 -23.90 24.43 -26.04
N PRO A 13 -23.48 23.16 -26.16
CA PRO A 13 -22.69 22.50 -25.14
C PRO A 13 -21.29 23.13 -25.07
N VAL A 14 -20.83 23.47 -23.87
CA VAL A 14 -19.45 23.88 -23.60
C VAL A 14 -18.57 22.64 -23.68
N GLU A 15 -17.80 22.53 -24.77
CA GLU A 15 -16.79 21.50 -24.95
C GLU A 15 -15.58 21.85 -24.07
N SER A 16 -15.39 21.10 -22.98
CA SER A 16 -14.22 21.20 -22.11
C SER A 16 -13.01 20.61 -22.85
N SER A 17 -12.16 21.47 -23.39
CA SER A 17 -10.86 21.08 -23.95
C SER A 17 -9.97 20.51 -22.84
N ARG A 18 -9.84 19.19 -22.79
CA ARG A 18 -9.00 18.47 -21.82
C ARG A 18 -7.53 18.60 -22.23
N VAL A 19 -6.72 19.23 -21.39
CA VAL A 19 -5.28 19.39 -21.61
C VAL A 19 -4.57 18.06 -21.35
N THR A 20 -4.03 17.45 -22.40
CA THR A 20 -3.14 16.28 -22.32
C THR A 20 -1.71 16.76 -22.07
N THR A 21 -1.30 16.90 -20.81
CA THR A 21 0.10 17.19 -20.48
C THR A 21 0.94 15.92 -20.62
N GLN A 22 1.75 15.86 -21.68
CA GLN A 22 2.74 14.81 -21.90
C GLN A 22 3.97 15.08 -21.02
N HIS A 23 4.17 14.26 -19.99
CA HIS A 23 5.33 14.37 -19.10
C HIS A 23 6.59 13.75 -19.71
N ARG A 24 7.77 14.32 -19.44
CA ARG A 24 9.08 13.82 -19.91
C ARG A 24 10.00 13.43 -18.75
N SER A 25 11.05 12.66 -19.03
CA SER A 25 12.12 12.41 -18.04
C SER A 25 12.71 13.73 -17.53
N GLY A 26 12.72 13.93 -16.21
CA GLY A 26 13.18 15.17 -15.58
C GLY A 26 12.17 16.32 -15.59
N ASP A 27 10.89 16.04 -15.81
CA ASP A 27 9.82 17.02 -15.67
C ASP A 27 9.63 17.43 -14.19
N PRO A 28 9.84 18.71 -13.82
CA PRO A 28 9.72 19.17 -12.45
C PRO A 28 8.29 19.05 -11.90
N ASP A 29 7.28 18.93 -12.77
CA ASP A 29 5.90 18.74 -12.35
C ASP A 29 5.63 17.33 -11.81
N LEU A 30 6.56 16.37 -11.97
CA LEU A 30 6.46 15.03 -11.38
C LEU A 30 6.86 15.00 -9.90
N ALA A 31 7.53 16.04 -9.41
CA ALA A 31 7.87 16.17 -8.00
C ALA A 31 6.64 16.56 -7.18
N PHE A 32 6.57 16.07 -5.95
CA PHE A 32 5.68 16.65 -4.94
C PHE A 32 6.26 18.01 -4.52
N GLN A 33 5.57 19.09 -4.87
CA GLN A 33 6.04 20.47 -4.74
C GLN A 33 5.51 21.15 -3.47
N THR A 34 4.46 20.62 -2.84
CA THR A 34 3.80 21.25 -1.68
C THR A 34 3.56 20.27 -0.53
N ASP A 35 3.61 20.78 0.70
CA ASP A 35 3.51 19.98 1.93
C ASP A 35 2.16 19.25 2.09
N ASP A 36 1.08 19.73 1.45
CA ASP A 36 -0.23 19.07 1.48
C ASP A 36 -0.26 17.76 0.67
N GLN A 37 0.72 17.55 -0.22
CA GLN A 37 0.83 16.35 -1.05
C GLN A 37 1.44 15.14 -0.32
N ILE A 38 1.88 15.31 0.93
CA ILE A 38 2.43 14.23 1.77
C ILE A 38 1.34 13.49 2.57
N TYR A 39 0.06 13.74 2.28
CA TYR A 39 -1.08 13.08 2.91
C TYR A 39 -1.96 12.36 1.88
N PRO A 40 -2.62 11.25 2.28
CA PRO A 40 -3.66 10.63 1.46
C PRO A 40 -4.74 11.63 1.02
N PRO A 41 -5.25 11.54 -0.22
CA PRO A 41 -6.35 12.39 -0.67
C PRO A 41 -7.60 12.15 0.20
N LYS A 42 -8.38 13.22 0.40
CA LYS A 42 -9.67 13.17 1.08
C LYS A 42 -10.79 13.11 0.05
N PHE A 43 -11.74 12.22 0.26
CA PHE A 43 -12.87 12.01 -0.65
C PHE A 43 -14.17 12.46 0.02
N GLY A 44 -15.02 13.13 -0.77
CA GLY A 44 -16.40 13.45 -0.35
C GLY A 44 -17.34 12.25 -0.47
N ASP A 45 -17.07 11.35 -1.43
CA ASP A 45 -17.82 10.11 -1.64
C ASP A 45 -16.98 8.89 -1.22
N LYS A 46 -17.58 8.02 -0.39
CA LYS A 46 -16.96 6.76 0.07
C LYS A 46 -16.79 5.74 -1.04
N TYR A 47 -17.62 5.78 -2.09
CA TYR A 47 -17.47 4.88 -3.22
C TYR A 47 -16.29 5.28 -4.12
N GLU A 48 -16.02 6.58 -4.27
CA GLU A 48 -14.79 7.08 -4.89
C GLU A 48 -13.55 6.71 -4.08
N GLU A 49 -13.61 6.87 -2.74
CA GLU A 49 -12.54 6.42 -1.84
C GLU A 49 -12.27 4.91 -1.98
N ARG A 50 -13.33 4.09 -2.08
CA ARG A 50 -13.21 2.65 -2.30
C ARG A 50 -12.52 2.36 -3.63
N ALA A 51 -12.92 3.01 -4.72
CA ALA A 51 -12.29 2.81 -6.03
C ALA A 51 -10.79 3.17 -5.98
N TYR A 52 -10.45 4.31 -5.35
CA TYR A 52 -9.07 4.72 -5.12
C TYR A 52 -8.27 3.69 -4.32
N LEU A 53 -8.78 3.24 -3.17
CA LEU A 53 -8.08 2.29 -2.31
C LEU A 53 -7.90 0.92 -2.96
N LYS A 54 -8.89 0.45 -3.72
CA LYS A 54 -8.76 -0.78 -4.51
C LYS A 54 -7.64 -0.66 -5.53
N HIS A 55 -7.60 0.45 -6.26
CA HIS A 55 -6.57 0.68 -7.26
C HIS A 55 -5.16 0.79 -6.63
N ARG A 56 -5.04 1.54 -5.52
CA ARG A 56 -3.79 1.59 -4.73
C ARG A 56 -3.38 0.21 -4.22
N LEU A 57 -4.33 -0.63 -3.81
CA LEU A 57 -4.03 -1.99 -3.39
C LEU A 57 -3.48 -2.84 -4.56
N THR A 58 -4.05 -2.70 -5.76
CA THR A 58 -3.52 -3.34 -6.98
C THR A 58 -2.08 -2.93 -7.26
N LEU A 59 -1.78 -1.63 -7.22
CA LEU A 59 -0.43 -1.10 -7.41
C LEU A 59 0.53 -1.61 -6.33
N ALA A 60 0.08 -1.78 -5.08
CA ALA A 60 0.91 -2.38 -4.03
C ALA A 60 1.38 -3.80 -4.38
N PHE A 61 0.52 -4.63 -4.97
CA PHE A 61 0.93 -5.95 -5.46
C PHE A 61 1.93 -5.86 -6.60
N ARG A 62 1.77 -4.88 -7.51
CA ARG A 62 2.74 -4.63 -8.57
C ARG A 62 4.10 -4.22 -8.03
N ILE A 63 4.14 -3.38 -7.00
CA ILE A 63 5.38 -3.03 -6.29
C ILE A 63 6.02 -4.30 -5.72
N PHE A 64 5.27 -5.13 -5.00
CA PHE A 64 5.81 -6.37 -4.43
C PHE A 64 6.34 -7.32 -5.51
N ALA A 65 5.67 -7.43 -6.65
CA ALA A 65 6.14 -8.22 -7.77
C ALA A 65 7.44 -7.65 -8.38
N ASN A 66 7.53 -6.32 -8.53
CA ASN A 66 8.70 -5.66 -9.09
C ASN A 66 9.94 -5.82 -8.20
N TYR A 67 9.75 -5.79 -6.88
CA TYR A 67 10.81 -6.02 -5.90
C TYR A 67 11.12 -7.51 -5.67
N GLY A 68 10.38 -8.43 -6.30
CA GLY A 68 10.60 -9.87 -6.16
C GLY A 68 10.13 -10.46 -4.83
N PHE A 69 9.26 -9.76 -4.10
CA PHE A 69 8.73 -10.20 -2.79
C PHE A 69 7.64 -11.27 -2.89
N SER A 70 7.27 -11.69 -4.10
CA SER A 70 6.28 -12.74 -4.33
C SER A 70 6.91 -14.13 -4.18
N GLU A 71 6.51 -14.86 -3.14
CA GLU A 71 6.96 -16.24 -2.88
C GLU A 71 5.89 -17.26 -3.30
N GLY A 72 5.79 -17.51 -4.61
CA GLY A 72 4.84 -18.48 -5.16
C GLY A 72 3.38 -18.11 -4.87
N LEU A 73 2.73 -18.83 -3.95
CA LEU A 73 1.33 -18.63 -3.56
C LEU A 73 1.17 -17.86 -2.25
N ALA A 74 2.27 -17.59 -1.54
CA ALA A 74 2.25 -16.94 -0.24
C ALA A 74 2.09 -15.41 -0.38
N GLY A 75 1.59 -14.79 0.68
CA GLY A 75 1.48 -13.35 0.80
C GLY A 75 0.13 -12.79 0.34
N HIS A 76 -0.28 -11.75 1.04
CA HIS A 76 -1.49 -10.98 0.76
C HIS A 76 -1.30 -9.57 1.32
N ILE A 77 -2.03 -8.63 0.75
CA ILE A 77 -2.10 -7.24 1.20
C ILE A 77 -3.57 -6.93 1.35
N THR A 78 -3.95 -6.31 2.46
CA THR A 78 -5.35 -6.02 2.78
C THR A 78 -5.56 -4.54 3.05
N VAL A 79 -6.70 -4.00 2.61
CA VAL A 79 -7.16 -2.66 3.01
C VAL A 79 -8.60 -2.75 3.52
N ARG A 80 -8.90 -2.04 4.61
CA ARG A 80 -10.26 -1.93 5.15
C ARG A 80 -11.13 -1.18 4.15
N ASP A 81 -12.35 -1.67 3.93
CA ASP A 81 -13.28 -1.00 3.04
C ASP A 81 -13.83 0.30 3.66
N PRO A 82 -13.85 1.44 2.95
CA PRO A 82 -14.26 2.72 3.51
C PRO A 82 -15.79 2.91 3.57
N VAL A 83 -16.57 2.07 2.88
CA VAL A 83 -18.04 2.11 2.86
C VAL A 83 -18.63 1.15 3.91
N ASP A 84 -18.04 -0.04 4.05
CA ASP A 84 -18.38 -1.07 5.03
C ASP A 84 -17.13 -1.46 5.84
N PRO A 85 -16.82 -0.72 6.92
CA PRO A 85 -15.60 -0.89 7.70
C PRO A 85 -15.42 -2.25 8.37
N GLU A 86 -16.46 -3.09 8.44
CA GLU A 86 -16.41 -4.46 8.96
C GLU A 86 -15.90 -5.48 7.91
N SER A 87 -15.38 -4.98 6.79
CA SER A 87 -14.89 -5.78 5.68
C SER A 87 -13.55 -5.26 5.12
N PHE A 88 -12.85 -6.13 4.39
CA PHE A 88 -11.52 -5.86 3.85
C PHE A 88 -11.43 -6.31 2.39
N TRP A 89 -10.72 -5.54 1.58
CA TRP A 89 -10.30 -5.95 0.23
C TRP A 89 -8.96 -6.66 0.30
N VAL A 90 -8.81 -7.74 -0.47
CA VAL A 90 -7.61 -8.60 -0.51
C VAL A 90 -7.47 -9.24 -1.89
N ASN A 91 -6.26 -9.71 -2.23
CA ASN A 91 -6.02 -10.48 -3.44
C ASN A 91 -6.68 -11.86 -3.41
N PRO A 92 -7.13 -12.37 -4.57
CA PRO A 92 -7.58 -13.75 -4.67
C PRO A 92 -6.39 -14.71 -4.67
N PHE A 93 -6.63 -15.93 -4.18
CA PHE A 93 -5.63 -16.99 -4.12
C PHE A 93 -5.27 -17.52 -5.52
N GLY A 94 -3.98 -17.68 -5.79
CA GLY A 94 -3.46 -18.31 -7.02
C GLY A 94 -3.28 -17.39 -8.22
N LEU A 95 -3.47 -16.07 -8.06
CA LEU A 95 -3.11 -15.09 -9.07
C LEU A 95 -1.80 -14.40 -8.68
N HIS A 96 -0.82 -14.42 -9.59
CA HIS A 96 0.48 -13.80 -9.34
C HIS A 96 0.34 -12.28 -9.11
N PHE A 97 1.17 -11.73 -8.22
CA PHE A 97 1.08 -10.31 -7.83
C PHE A 97 1.23 -9.32 -9.00
N SER A 98 1.96 -9.69 -10.05
CA SER A 98 2.10 -8.89 -11.26
C SER A 98 0.87 -8.91 -12.19
N LEU A 99 -0.14 -9.73 -11.89
CA LEU A 99 -1.34 -9.90 -12.73
C LEU A 99 -2.64 -9.41 -12.09
N ILE A 100 -2.71 -9.28 -10.77
CA ILE A 100 -3.89 -8.80 -10.01
C ILE A 100 -4.40 -7.47 -10.56
N ARG A 101 -5.69 -7.34 -10.87
CA ARG A 101 -6.32 -6.05 -11.20
C ARG A 101 -7.39 -5.68 -10.18
N ASP A 102 -7.92 -4.46 -10.29
CA ASP A 102 -8.97 -3.94 -9.39
C ASP A 102 -10.20 -4.85 -9.38
N GLU A 103 -10.56 -5.42 -10.53
CA GLU A 103 -11.66 -6.37 -10.71
C GLU A 103 -11.40 -7.76 -10.10
N ASP A 104 -10.14 -8.12 -9.87
CA ASP A 104 -9.75 -9.41 -9.29
C ASP A 104 -9.84 -9.40 -7.77
N LEU A 105 -9.73 -8.21 -7.14
CA LEU A 105 -9.81 -8.06 -5.69
C LEU A 105 -11.16 -8.56 -5.17
N ILE A 106 -11.08 -9.29 -4.06
CA ILE A 106 -12.22 -9.84 -3.33
C ILE A 106 -12.40 -9.10 -2.01
N ARG A 107 -13.65 -8.91 -1.60
CA ARG A 107 -14.00 -8.34 -0.29
C ARG A 107 -14.40 -9.45 0.66
N VAL A 108 -13.83 -9.45 1.86
CA VAL A 108 -14.06 -10.45 2.90
C VAL A 108 -14.54 -9.81 4.20
N ASP A 109 -15.37 -10.52 4.94
CA ASP A 109 -15.72 -10.15 6.31
C ASP A 109 -14.68 -10.65 7.33
N HIS A 110 -14.89 -10.32 8.61
CA HIS A 110 -14.03 -10.75 9.73
C HIS A 110 -13.92 -12.28 9.93
N THR A 111 -14.80 -13.07 9.30
CA THR A 111 -14.74 -14.54 9.33
C THR A 111 -13.93 -15.12 8.17
N GLY A 112 -13.46 -14.28 7.24
CA GLY A 112 -12.80 -14.70 6.01
C GLY A 112 -13.78 -15.19 4.95
N LYS A 113 -15.09 -14.90 5.08
CA LYS A 113 -16.07 -15.22 4.04
C LYS A 113 -16.02 -14.14 2.97
N VAL A 114 -15.92 -14.55 1.70
CA VAL A 114 -15.98 -13.63 0.57
C VAL A 114 -17.41 -13.11 0.40
N VAL A 115 -17.58 -11.80 0.62
CA VAL A 115 -18.87 -11.10 0.55
C VAL A 115 -19.09 -10.38 -0.79
N ASP A 116 -18.03 -10.02 -1.51
CA ASP A 116 -18.14 -9.27 -2.78
C ASP A 116 -16.85 -9.38 -3.63
N GLY A 117 -16.91 -8.92 -4.87
CA GLY A 117 -15.75 -8.80 -5.78
C GLY A 117 -15.22 -10.12 -6.33
N GLY A 118 -14.30 -9.99 -7.29
CA GLY A 118 -13.49 -11.06 -7.89
C GLY A 118 -14.27 -12.16 -8.61
N ARG A 119 -13.84 -12.50 -9.83
CA ARG A 119 -14.27 -13.77 -10.47
C ARG A 119 -13.71 -14.97 -9.70
N ASN A 120 -12.47 -14.86 -9.24
CA ASN A 120 -11.83 -15.85 -8.38
C ASN A 120 -12.17 -15.53 -6.91
N ARG A 121 -13.02 -16.35 -6.30
CA ARG A 121 -13.47 -16.19 -4.91
C ARG A 121 -12.69 -17.02 -3.89
N ARG A 122 -11.52 -17.54 -4.27
CA ARG A 122 -10.66 -18.29 -3.34
C ARG A 122 -9.89 -17.31 -2.48
N LEU A 123 -10.16 -17.27 -1.18
CA LEU A 123 -9.40 -16.44 -0.24
C LEU A 123 -8.00 -17.01 -0.03
N ASN A 124 -6.99 -16.15 -0.06
CA ASN A 124 -5.66 -16.50 0.45
C ASN A 124 -5.69 -16.43 1.98
N TYR A 125 -5.73 -17.58 2.66
CA TYR A 125 -5.78 -17.67 4.12
C TYR A 125 -4.44 -17.45 4.82
N GLY A 126 -3.36 -17.15 4.10
CA GLY A 126 -2.16 -16.63 4.75
C GLY A 126 -2.53 -15.41 5.60
N THR A 127 -2.14 -15.41 6.87
CA THR A 127 -2.01 -14.31 7.86
C THR A 127 -2.69 -12.94 7.65
N THR A 128 -4.03 -12.89 7.62
CA THR A 128 -4.80 -11.61 7.60
C THR A 128 -4.64 -10.77 8.88
N TYR A 129 -4.12 -9.53 8.81
CA TYR A 129 -4.07 -8.59 9.95
C TYR A 129 -4.28 -7.12 9.59
N GLY A 130 -4.99 -6.37 10.44
CA GLY A 130 -5.17 -4.91 10.35
C GLY A 130 -4.85 -4.14 11.66
N ARG A 131 -4.09 -3.02 11.51
CA ARG A 131 -3.83 -1.78 12.34
C ARG A 131 -3.70 -1.87 13.91
N ALA A 132 -2.93 -1.06 14.68
CA ALA A 132 -2.25 0.26 14.54
C ALA A 132 -1.36 0.68 15.79
N PHE A 133 -0.18 1.35 15.61
CA PHE A 133 0.63 2.42 16.37
C PHE A 133 0.68 2.64 17.91
N CYS A 134 1.76 3.04 18.67
CA CYS A 134 3.26 3.19 18.57
C CYS A 134 4.01 2.64 19.85
N ALA A 135 5.30 2.24 19.75
CA ALA A 135 6.47 2.48 20.67
C ALA A 135 7.46 1.28 20.75
N THR A 136 8.67 1.41 20.19
CA THR A 136 9.50 0.35 19.52
C THR A 136 8.82 -0.05 18.21
N ASP A 137 9.21 0.51 17.07
CA ASP A 137 8.38 0.47 15.85
C ASP A 137 8.14 -0.92 15.25
N HIS A 138 8.92 -1.91 15.65
CA HIS A 138 8.73 -3.28 15.22
C HIS A 138 8.85 -4.25 16.40
N VAL A 139 8.24 -5.41 16.27
CA VAL A 139 8.32 -6.52 17.24
C VAL A 139 8.97 -7.74 16.64
N LEU A 140 9.45 -8.62 17.50
CA LEU A 140 9.78 -9.99 17.15
C LEU A 140 8.71 -10.91 17.74
N TYR A 141 7.95 -11.56 16.88
CA TYR A 141 7.04 -12.64 17.26
C TYR A 141 7.75 -13.97 17.03
N THR A 142 8.23 -14.60 18.10
CA THR A 142 9.10 -15.79 18.01
C THR A 142 8.34 -17.10 17.84
N ASN A 143 7.02 -17.10 18.08
CA ASN A 143 6.22 -18.32 18.01
C ASN A 143 5.91 -18.67 16.56
N PHE A 144 6.26 -19.89 16.14
CA PHE A 144 5.91 -20.43 14.83
C PHE A 144 5.13 -21.72 15.03
N ALA A 145 3.81 -21.69 14.81
CA ALA A 145 2.96 -22.87 14.93
C ALA A 145 2.74 -23.62 13.60
N GLY A 146 3.35 -23.16 12.50
CA GLY A 146 3.18 -23.72 11.15
C GLY A 146 2.39 -22.79 10.23
N LEU A 147 1.63 -23.35 9.28
CA LEU A 147 0.75 -22.55 8.43
C LEU A 147 -0.38 -21.96 9.29
N VAL A 148 -0.43 -20.62 9.34
CA VAL A 148 -1.38 -19.86 10.17
C VAL A 148 -2.78 -19.93 9.56
N PHE A 149 -3.50 -21.02 9.83
CA PHE A 149 -4.92 -21.16 9.50
C PHE A 149 -5.83 -20.90 10.71
N ALA A 150 -5.25 -20.73 11.89
CA ALA A 150 -5.99 -20.59 13.14
C ALA A 150 -6.21 -19.11 13.51
N THR A 151 -7.47 -18.73 13.71
CA THR A 151 -7.91 -17.40 14.19
C THR A 151 -7.19 -16.95 15.47
N GLU A 152 -6.69 -17.89 16.28
CA GLU A 152 -6.00 -17.58 17.54
C GLU A 152 -4.55 -17.13 17.34
N GLU A 153 -3.80 -17.75 16.43
CA GLU A 153 -2.47 -17.26 16.04
C GLU A 153 -2.59 -15.91 15.34
N GLY A 154 -3.67 -15.77 14.55
CA GLY A 154 -4.40 -14.53 14.31
C GLY A 154 -4.21 -13.46 15.40
N LYS A 155 -5.05 -13.57 16.41
CA LYS A 155 -5.12 -12.65 17.53
C LYS A 155 -3.78 -12.48 18.26
N ALA A 156 -2.96 -13.54 18.33
CA ALA A 156 -1.66 -13.48 18.99
C ALA A 156 -0.65 -12.57 18.27
N ILE A 157 -0.57 -12.67 16.92
CA ILE A 157 0.28 -11.77 16.13
C ILE A 157 -0.24 -10.34 16.25
N ALA A 158 -1.55 -10.13 16.15
CA ALA A 158 -2.15 -8.81 16.31
C ALA A 158 -1.88 -8.22 17.70
N ALA A 159 -1.97 -9.01 18.76
CA ALA A 159 -1.65 -8.58 20.13
C ALA A 159 -0.15 -8.30 20.33
N CYS A 160 0.72 -9.09 19.69
CA CYS A 160 2.17 -8.87 19.73
C CYS A 160 2.57 -7.60 19.00
N LEU A 161 2.05 -7.39 17.78
CA LEU A 161 2.23 -6.16 17.02
C LEU A 161 1.72 -4.98 17.84
N GLY A 162 0.48 -5.10 18.31
CA GLY A 162 -0.29 -4.06 18.97
C GLY A 162 -0.15 -2.75 18.23
N ASP A 163 0.55 -1.87 18.91
CA ASP A 163 0.73 -0.49 18.56
C ASP A 163 1.95 -0.28 17.64
N ARG A 164 2.32 -1.20 16.75
CA ARG A 164 3.59 -1.07 15.99
C ARG A 164 3.38 -1.19 14.50
N LYS A 165 4.34 -0.68 13.72
CA LYS A 165 4.22 -0.65 12.26
C LYS A 165 4.70 -1.94 11.61
N ALA A 166 5.48 -2.77 12.31
CA ALA A 166 6.00 -4.00 11.75
C ALA A 166 6.21 -5.14 12.77
N ALA A 167 6.26 -6.37 12.28
CA ALA A 167 6.63 -7.54 13.03
C ALA A 167 7.55 -8.44 12.20
N LEU A 168 8.63 -8.92 12.82
CA LEU A 168 9.39 -10.05 12.33
C LEU A 168 8.74 -11.31 12.92
N LEU A 169 8.20 -12.15 12.06
CA LEU A 169 7.59 -13.41 12.44
C LEU A 169 8.66 -14.50 12.31
N GLY A 170 9.09 -15.05 13.44
CA GLY A 170 10.13 -16.07 13.53
C GLY A 170 9.83 -17.23 12.59
N ASN A 171 10.78 -17.57 11.73
CA ASN A 171 10.66 -18.66 10.74
C ASN A 171 9.50 -18.51 9.73
N HIS A 172 8.90 -17.32 9.60
CA HIS A 172 7.77 -17.07 8.72
C HIS A 172 8.04 -15.91 7.77
N GLY A 173 8.40 -14.73 8.27
CA GLY A 173 8.66 -13.58 7.40
C GLY A 173 8.32 -12.25 8.05
N LEU A 174 8.00 -11.26 7.22
CA LEU A 174 7.72 -9.90 7.64
C LEU A 174 6.23 -9.59 7.59
N LEU A 175 5.77 -8.76 8.52
CA LEU A 175 4.45 -8.16 8.50
C LEU A 175 4.59 -6.66 8.75
N THR A 176 3.84 -5.86 7.99
CA THR A 176 3.77 -4.41 8.20
C THR A 176 2.35 -3.90 8.18
N ALA A 177 2.05 -2.93 9.05
CA ALA A 177 0.76 -2.26 9.13
C ALA A 177 0.98 -0.75 9.10
N GLY A 178 0.09 -0.03 8.42
CA GLY A 178 0.20 1.40 8.23
C GLY A 178 -1.16 2.09 8.23
N PRO A 179 -1.16 3.43 8.30
CA PRO A 179 -2.39 4.20 8.22
C PRO A 179 -2.93 4.33 6.80
N SER A 180 -2.09 4.06 5.81
CA SER A 180 -2.34 4.04 4.38
C SER A 180 -1.61 2.85 3.76
N ILE A 181 -1.98 2.50 2.52
CA ILE A 181 -1.34 1.40 1.78
C ILE A 181 0.11 1.77 1.49
N GLU A 182 0.35 3.01 1.08
CA GLU A 182 1.66 3.54 0.72
C GLU A 182 2.65 3.45 1.90
N ALA A 183 2.20 3.83 3.10
CA ALA A 183 3.05 3.71 4.29
C ALA A 183 3.36 2.26 4.64
N ALA A 184 2.37 1.37 4.59
CA ALA A 184 2.59 -0.06 4.87
C ALA A 184 3.59 -0.68 3.87
N VAL A 185 3.43 -0.40 2.58
CA VAL A 185 4.35 -0.84 1.52
C VAL A 185 5.76 -0.29 1.72
N ALA A 186 5.89 1.00 2.04
CA ALA A 186 7.19 1.63 2.30
C ALA A 186 7.91 0.97 3.48
N TRP A 187 7.19 0.71 4.57
CA TRP A 187 7.77 0.00 5.73
C TRP A 187 8.21 -1.41 5.40
N PHE A 188 7.46 -2.13 4.55
CA PHE A 188 7.84 -3.48 4.14
C PHE A 188 9.13 -3.46 3.32
N VAL A 189 9.19 -2.61 2.28
CA VAL A 189 10.38 -2.48 1.41
C VAL A 189 11.61 -2.08 2.23
N LEU A 190 11.46 -1.12 3.14
CA LEU A 190 12.56 -0.68 4.00
C LEU A 190 12.99 -1.78 4.97
N LEU A 191 12.06 -2.50 5.58
CA LEU A 191 12.38 -3.56 6.53
C LEU A 191 13.08 -4.75 5.86
N GLU A 192 12.60 -5.17 4.69
CA GLU A 192 13.27 -6.21 3.88
C GLU A 192 14.70 -5.78 3.56
N LYS A 193 14.89 -4.53 3.12
CA LYS A 193 16.23 -4.01 2.81
C LYS A 193 17.13 -3.95 4.04
N LEU A 194 16.58 -3.61 5.21
CA LEU A 194 17.31 -3.61 6.47
C LEU A 194 17.74 -5.04 6.85
N CYS A 195 16.88 -6.05 6.67
CA CYS A 195 17.23 -7.45 6.91
C CYS A 195 18.38 -7.91 6.00
N GLU A 196 18.34 -7.62 4.70
CA GLU A 196 19.43 -7.92 3.77
C GLU A 196 20.76 -7.27 4.20
N ILE A 197 20.72 -5.98 4.52
CA ILE A 197 21.90 -5.21 4.93
C ILE A 197 22.48 -5.78 6.23
N GLN A 198 21.61 -6.10 7.20
CA GLN A 198 22.04 -6.65 8.49
C GLN A 198 22.74 -8.00 8.32
N LEU A 199 22.18 -8.91 7.49
CA LEU A 199 22.80 -10.19 7.18
C LEU A 199 24.17 -10.04 6.53
N ALA A 200 24.29 -9.15 5.54
CA ALA A 200 25.57 -8.88 4.87
C ALA A 200 26.60 -8.25 5.83
N ALA A 201 26.17 -7.32 6.68
CA ALA A 201 27.00 -6.68 7.68
C ALA A 201 27.51 -7.69 8.73
N ASP A 202 26.64 -8.54 9.27
CA ASP A 202 27.00 -9.57 10.23
C ASP A 202 27.97 -10.59 9.65
N ALA A 203 27.75 -11.03 8.40
CA ALA A 203 28.67 -11.92 7.70
C ALA A 203 30.06 -11.27 7.52
N SER A 204 30.11 -9.99 7.15
CA SER A 204 31.36 -9.23 7.01
C SER A 204 32.08 -9.04 8.34
N ALA A 205 31.35 -8.73 9.41
CA ALA A 205 31.90 -8.60 10.76
C ALA A 205 32.48 -9.94 11.25
N ALA A 206 31.75 -11.04 11.04
CA ALA A 206 32.23 -12.38 11.39
C ALA A 206 33.49 -12.78 10.60
N GLY A 207 33.54 -12.48 9.30
CA GLY A 207 34.68 -12.81 8.45
C GLY A 207 35.92 -11.94 8.69
N SER A 208 35.73 -10.66 9.05
CA SER A 208 36.83 -9.72 9.27
C SER A 208 37.31 -9.65 10.73
N GLY A 209 36.51 -10.14 11.67
CA GLY A 209 36.74 -9.98 13.12
C GLY A 209 36.56 -8.55 13.63
N LYS A 210 36.13 -7.61 12.77
CA LYS A 210 35.86 -6.22 13.16
C LYS A 210 34.41 -6.07 13.59
N PRO A 211 34.12 -5.53 14.79
CA PRO A 211 32.75 -5.36 15.26
C PRO A 211 32.00 -4.33 14.40
N LEU A 212 30.68 -4.50 14.29
CA LEU A 212 29.81 -3.53 13.65
C LEU A 212 29.77 -2.21 14.43
N VAL A 213 29.78 -1.11 13.70
CA VAL A 213 29.53 0.22 14.25
C VAL A 213 28.02 0.42 14.32
N LYS A 214 27.50 0.61 15.53
CA LYS A 214 26.08 0.89 15.77
C LYS A 214 25.82 2.38 15.71
N ILE A 215 24.66 2.76 15.18
CA ILE A 215 24.14 4.12 15.25
C ILE A 215 23.86 4.44 16.73
N GLY A 216 24.23 5.64 17.18
CA GLY A 216 23.91 6.11 18.53
C GLY A 216 22.41 6.25 18.74
N HIS A 217 21.96 6.12 19.98
CA HIS A 217 20.53 6.12 20.30
C HIS A 217 19.85 7.46 19.93
N GLU A 218 20.53 8.58 20.15
CA GLU A 218 20.01 9.91 19.87
C GLU A 218 19.90 10.16 18.35
N GLU A 219 20.89 9.76 17.56
CA GLU A 219 20.86 9.87 16.11
C GLU A 219 19.76 8.99 15.51
N ALA A 220 19.58 7.78 16.04
CA ALA A 220 18.51 6.88 15.62
C ALA A 220 17.12 7.47 15.93
N LEU A 221 16.92 8.03 17.13
CA LEU A 221 15.67 8.70 17.51
C LEU A 221 15.41 9.97 16.68
N SER A 222 16.44 10.78 16.45
CA SER A 222 16.33 11.98 15.62
C SER A 222 15.92 11.64 14.18
N THR A 223 16.55 10.62 13.60
CA THR A 223 16.21 10.11 12.27
C THR A 223 14.79 9.56 12.25
N HIS A 224 14.40 8.78 13.26
CA HIS A 224 13.03 8.28 13.40
C HIS A 224 12.00 9.42 13.47
N HIS A 225 12.28 10.49 14.23
CA HIS A 225 11.38 11.63 14.30
C HIS A 225 11.21 12.35 12.97
N ALA A 226 12.26 12.38 12.14
CA ALA A 226 12.23 13.03 10.83
C ALA A 226 11.47 12.20 9.78
N ILE A 227 11.71 10.89 9.69
CA ILE A 227 11.21 10.06 8.56
C ILE A 227 10.41 8.82 8.99
N GLY A 228 10.42 8.46 10.27
CA GLY A 228 9.75 7.27 10.79
C GLY A 228 8.27 7.46 11.12
N ARG A 229 7.70 8.65 10.90
CA ARG A 229 6.28 8.94 11.17
C ARG A 229 5.37 8.50 10.01
N PRO A 230 4.05 8.36 10.22
CA PRO A 230 3.08 8.04 9.16
C PRO A 230 3.27 8.81 7.86
N GLU A 231 3.51 10.12 7.97
CA GLU A 231 3.66 11.05 6.85
C GLU A 231 4.94 10.74 6.06
N GLY A 232 6.04 10.47 6.76
CA GLY A 232 7.29 10.02 6.13
C GLY A 232 7.13 8.68 5.41
N GLY A 233 6.34 7.77 5.97
CA GLY A 233 5.99 6.50 5.32
C GLY A 233 5.17 6.67 4.06
N TYR A 234 4.12 7.49 4.12
CA TYR A 234 3.29 7.78 2.94
C TYR A 234 4.13 8.43 1.85
N PHE A 235 4.90 9.47 2.18
CA PHE A 235 5.74 10.18 1.21
C PHE A 235 6.80 9.28 0.57
N THR A 236 7.47 8.44 1.38
CA THR A 236 8.39 7.41 0.85
C THR A 236 7.65 6.46 -0.09
N GLY A 237 6.48 5.98 0.32
CA GLY A 237 5.65 5.09 -0.46
C GLY A 237 5.25 5.68 -1.81
N LEU A 238 4.88 6.95 -1.88
CA LEU A 238 4.47 7.60 -3.14
C LEU A 238 5.50 7.43 -4.25
N THR A 239 6.80 7.50 -3.93
CA THR A 239 7.87 7.31 -4.92
C THR A 239 7.87 5.90 -5.51
N LEU A 240 7.51 4.88 -4.73
CA LEU A 240 7.39 3.50 -5.18
C LEU A 240 6.19 3.33 -6.12
N PHE A 241 5.08 3.99 -5.80
CA PHE A 241 3.87 4.00 -6.61
C PHE A 241 4.12 4.67 -7.96
N GLN A 242 4.83 5.80 -8.00
CA GLN A 242 5.19 6.49 -9.25
C GLN A 242 5.99 5.60 -10.22
N VAL A 243 6.90 4.78 -9.70
CA VAL A 243 7.70 3.84 -10.52
C VAL A 243 6.79 2.82 -11.20
N VAL A 244 5.90 2.21 -10.43
CA VAL A 244 5.01 1.17 -10.93
C VAL A 244 3.93 1.73 -11.86
N GLU A 245 3.34 2.88 -11.53
CA GLU A 245 2.40 3.59 -12.41
C GLU A 245 3.03 3.84 -13.79
N LYS A 246 4.29 4.26 -13.81
CA LYS A 246 5.07 4.44 -15.04
C LYS A 246 5.33 3.11 -15.76
N GLU A 247 5.78 2.07 -15.06
CA GLU A 247 6.17 0.79 -15.65
C GLU A 247 5.00 0.01 -16.24
N PHE A 248 3.83 0.07 -15.60
CA PHE A 248 2.63 -0.67 -16.03
C PHE A 248 1.74 0.12 -16.99
N GLY A 249 2.12 1.36 -17.33
CA GLY A 249 1.30 2.25 -18.15
C GLY A 249 -0.02 2.63 -17.48
N GLU A 250 -0.12 2.41 -16.16
CA GLU A 250 -1.29 2.70 -15.34
C GLU A 250 -1.10 4.11 -14.77
N MET A 251 -1.47 5.13 -15.53
CA MET A 251 -1.57 6.49 -15.00
C MET A 251 -2.88 6.63 -14.22
N THR A 252 -2.84 6.66 -12.89
CA THR A 252 -4.04 6.93 -12.09
C THR A 252 -3.84 7.97 -10.98
N PHE A 253 -4.87 8.81 -10.84
CA PHE A 253 -5.36 9.45 -9.62
C PHE A 253 -4.37 10.14 -8.65
N LEU A 254 -3.27 10.70 -9.14
CA LEU A 254 -2.61 11.87 -8.54
C LEU A 254 -3.06 13.19 -9.21
N GLY A 255 -4.28 13.22 -9.75
CA GLY A 255 -4.94 14.45 -10.24
C GLY A 255 -4.62 14.87 -11.68
N ARG A 256 -4.07 14.00 -12.55
CA ARG A 256 -3.63 14.40 -13.91
C ARG A 256 -4.19 13.59 -15.09
N GLY A 257 -5.40 13.04 -14.94
CA GLY A 257 -6.16 12.48 -16.06
C GLY A 257 -5.70 11.10 -16.53
N VAL A 258 -6.64 10.32 -17.07
CA VAL A 258 -6.47 8.92 -17.49
C VAL A 258 -6.74 8.84 -18.98
N GLU A 259 -5.88 8.16 -19.73
CA GLU A 259 -6.30 7.21 -20.78
C GLU A 259 -5.40 5.98 -20.74
N SER A 260 -5.98 4.81 -21.04
CA SER A 260 -5.25 3.57 -21.33
C SER A 260 -4.50 3.70 -22.66
N LEU A 261 -3.33 3.06 -22.77
CA LEU A 261 -2.69 2.83 -24.08
C LEU A 261 -3.62 2.09 -25.06
#